data_AF-A0A218XFF5-F1
#
_entry.id   AF-A0A218XFF5-F1
#
_cell.length_a   1.000
_cell.length_b   1.000
_cell.length_c   1.000
_cell.angle_alpha   90.00
_cell.angle_beta   90.00
_cell.angle_gamma   90.00
#
_symmetry.space_group_name_H-M   'P 1'
#
loop_
_entity.id
_entity.type
_entity.pdbx_description
1 polymer ?
#
loop_
_entity_poly.entity_id
_entity_poly.type
_entity_poly.pdbx_seq_one_letter_code
_entity_poly.pdbx_strand_id
1 'polypeptide(L)'
;MASSSSSYPSGEDDDQVLVEEKAFVRTLTLNRTKQLNALSFHMISQLLDLFLAYEKGAAVKLIILKGKGRAFCAGGDVAAVVRDIREGIEHVFAMPETGLGLFPDIGASYFLSRLPGFFGEYVGLTGARMDGAEMLACGLATHFVPAKVASTDPAFISATIQEHSELPKLKEHSAYKRLDVIDRCFSRRTVEEIVSALEREATGRKDDWIFAAIESLKKASPTSLKITLRSIREGRLQGVGQCLIREYRMVCHVMRGQVSKDFVEGCRAILLDKDKNPKWEPSRLELVSDEMVDHYFTKVNDEEWEELKLPPRPSNLPSSAIAKL
;
A
#
# COMPACT_ATOMS: atom_id res chain seq x y z
N MET A 1 46.79 -0.56 7.45
CA MET A 1 45.69 -1.55 7.51
C MET A 1 44.54 -0.99 6.67
N ALA A 2 44.05 -1.80 5.73
CA ALA A 2 43.31 -1.35 4.57
C ALA A 2 41.94 -0.77 4.90
N SER A 3 41.70 0.46 4.41
CA SER A 3 40.39 1.07 4.27
C SER A 3 39.65 0.43 3.10
N SER A 4 38.61 -0.37 3.37
CA SER A 4 37.69 -0.83 2.32
C SER A 4 36.52 0.16 2.21
N SER A 5 36.70 1.16 1.34
CA SER A 5 35.58 1.93 0.80
C SER A 5 34.79 1.00 -0.11
N SER A 6 33.63 0.55 0.34
CA SER A 6 32.63 -0.11 -0.51
C SER A 6 32.07 0.95 -1.48
N SER A 7 32.72 1.11 -2.62
CA SER A 7 32.18 1.86 -3.75
C SER A 7 31.04 1.04 -4.36
N TYR A 8 29.81 1.46 -4.11
CA TYR A 8 28.67 1.00 -4.90
C TYR A 8 28.98 1.28 -6.37
N PRO A 9 28.82 0.30 -7.28
CA PRO A 9 29.07 0.53 -8.69
C PRO A 9 28.05 1.55 -9.19
N SER A 10 28.54 2.71 -9.59
CA SER A 10 27.81 3.70 -10.38
C SER A 10 27.56 3.12 -11.77
N GLY A 11 26.58 2.22 -11.86
CA GLY A 11 26.05 1.74 -13.12
C GLY A 11 25.14 2.81 -13.72
N GLU A 12 25.38 3.12 -14.99
CA GLU A 12 24.50 3.86 -15.88
C GLU A 12 23.05 3.35 -15.77
N ASP A 13 22.17 4.13 -15.12
CA ASP A 13 20.71 4.00 -15.22
C ASP A 13 20.16 5.44 -15.28
N ASP A 14 20.48 6.11 -16.42
CA ASP A 14 20.10 7.48 -16.77
C ASP A 14 18.58 7.67 -16.61
N ASP A 15 18.18 8.58 -15.72
CA ASP A 15 16.82 8.99 -15.35
C ASP A 15 15.84 7.88 -14.90
N GLN A 16 15.81 7.60 -13.59
CA GLN A 16 14.80 6.74 -12.95
C GLN A 16 13.41 7.40 -12.84
N VAL A 17 13.33 8.73 -12.92
CA VAL A 17 12.08 9.50 -13.05
C VAL A 17 12.23 10.47 -14.22
N LEU A 18 11.45 10.26 -15.28
CA LEU A 18 11.44 11.14 -16.45
C LEU A 18 10.48 12.30 -16.22
N VAL A 19 10.88 13.50 -16.63
CA VAL A 19 10.06 14.72 -16.52
C VAL A 19 9.72 15.21 -17.93
N GLU A 20 8.42 15.34 -18.22
CA GLU A 20 7.92 16.01 -19.43
C GLU A 20 7.16 17.29 -19.04
N GLU A 21 7.59 18.42 -19.60
CA GLU A 21 6.99 19.72 -19.37
C GLU A 21 6.15 20.15 -20.56
N LYS A 22 4.85 20.34 -20.36
CA LYS A 22 3.94 20.80 -21.42
C LYS A 22 2.99 21.85 -20.89
N ALA A 23 3.20 23.11 -21.30
CA ALA A 23 2.47 24.26 -20.76
C ALA A 23 2.52 24.25 -19.22
N PHE A 24 1.35 24.23 -18.56
CA PHE A 24 1.25 24.16 -17.09
C PHE A 24 1.24 22.73 -16.52
N VAL A 25 1.30 21.71 -17.37
CA VAL A 25 1.30 20.30 -16.99
C VAL A 25 2.73 19.81 -16.79
N ARG A 26 2.96 19.04 -15.73
CA ARG A 26 4.20 18.30 -15.48
C ARG A 26 3.88 16.81 -15.43
N THR A 27 4.44 16.04 -16.35
CA THR A 27 4.27 14.58 -16.35
C THR A 27 5.53 13.92 -15.81
N LEU A 28 5.40 13.28 -14.66
CA LEU A 28 6.44 12.50 -14.00
C LEU A 28 6.24 11.03 -14.33
N THR A 29 7.26 10.38 -14.90
CA THR A 29 7.19 8.98 -15.32
C THR A 29 8.21 8.14 -14.58
N LEU A 30 7.75 7.19 -13.76
CA LEU A 30 8.61 6.18 -13.13
C LEU A 30 9.19 5.27 -14.22
N ASN A 31 10.52 5.15 -14.30
CA ASN A 31 11.24 4.57 -15.43
C ASN A 31 12.14 3.37 -15.05
N ARG A 32 11.84 2.67 -13.95
CA ARG A 32 12.54 1.44 -13.55
C ARG A 32 11.78 0.18 -13.99
N THR A 33 11.55 0.05 -15.29
CA THR A 33 10.65 -0.98 -15.85
C THR A 33 11.07 -2.42 -15.54
N LYS A 34 12.39 -2.67 -15.44
CA LYS A 34 12.97 -3.98 -15.06
C LYS A 34 12.60 -4.39 -13.64
N GLN A 35 12.48 -3.42 -12.73
CA GLN A 35 12.06 -3.60 -11.33
C GLN A 35 10.58 -3.21 -11.13
N LEU A 36 9.80 -3.13 -12.22
CA LEU A 36 8.38 -2.79 -12.18
C LEU A 36 8.08 -1.47 -11.48
N ASN A 37 8.97 -0.51 -11.68
CA ASN A 37 8.90 0.83 -11.10
C ASN A 37 8.90 0.83 -9.56
N ALA A 38 9.58 -0.14 -8.93
CA ALA A 38 9.84 -0.13 -7.49
C ALA A 38 10.58 1.16 -7.07
N LEU A 39 10.08 1.80 -6.01
CA LEU A 39 10.56 3.11 -5.54
C LEU A 39 11.87 2.96 -4.78
N SER A 40 12.96 3.47 -5.37
CA SER A 40 14.25 3.63 -4.69
C SER A 40 14.28 4.91 -3.86
N PHE A 41 15.24 5.00 -2.93
CA PHE A 41 15.52 6.24 -2.21
C PHE A 41 15.82 7.42 -3.15
N HIS A 42 16.52 7.15 -4.26
CA HIS A 42 16.84 8.16 -5.27
C HIS A 42 15.57 8.70 -5.95
N MET A 43 14.65 7.82 -6.38
CA MET A 43 13.38 8.23 -6.97
C MET A 43 12.52 9.03 -5.98
N ILE A 44 12.45 8.59 -4.72
CA ILE A 44 11.68 9.29 -3.68
C ILE A 44 12.24 10.70 -3.45
N SER A 45 13.56 10.82 -3.34
CA SER A 45 14.24 12.12 -3.19
C SER A 45 13.97 13.04 -4.38
N GLN A 46 14.13 12.51 -5.61
CA GLN A 46 13.88 13.26 -6.84
C GLN A 46 12.41 13.72 -6.94
N LEU A 47 11.45 12.84 -6.63
CA LEU A 47 10.03 13.19 -6.63
C LEU A 47 9.71 14.26 -5.59
N LEU A 48 10.30 14.18 -4.39
CA LEU A 48 10.12 15.18 -3.34
C LEU A 48 10.61 16.55 -3.79
N ASP A 49 11.82 16.64 -4.36
CA ASP A 49 12.38 17.89 -4.88
C ASP A 49 11.49 18.49 -5.96
N LEU A 50 10.98 17.66 -6.89
CA LEU A 50 10.06 18.07 -7.94
C LEU A 50 8.73 18.58 -7.37
N PHE A 51 8.12 17.86 -6.42
CA PHE A 51 6.87 18.28 -5.80
C PHE A 51 7.02 19.61 -5.05
N LEU A 52 8.11 19.79 -4.29
CA LEU A 52 8.38 21.04 -3.58
C LEU A 52 8.66 22.21 -4.53
N ALA A 53 9.32 21.96 -5.66
CA ALA A 53 9.56 22.97 -6.69
C ALA A 53 8.24 23.38 -7.37
N TYR A 54 7.39 22.41 -7.72
CA TYR A 54 6.13 22.66 -8.41
C TYR A 54 5.05 23.25 -7.52
N GLU A 55 5.03 22.95 -6.23
CA GLU A 55 4.13 23.60 -5.26
C GLU A 55 4.37 25.12 -5.19
N LYS A 56 5.63 25.55 -5.28
CA LYS A 56 6.01 26.98 -5.28
C LYS A 56 5.82 27.65 -6.66
N GLY A 57 5.79 26.86 -7.72
CA GLY A 57 5.75 27.34 -9.10
C GLY A 57 4.34 27.75 -9.54
N ALA A 58 4.05 29.05 -9.63
CA ALA A 58 2.75 29.55 -10.08
C ALA A 58 2.32 29.06 -11.49
N ALA A 59 3.29 28.64 -12.31
CA ALA A 59 3.07 28.13 -13.66
C ALA A 59 2.58 26.68 -13.72
N VAL A 60 2.79 25.86 -12.68
CA VAL A 60 2.35 24.45 -12.67
C VAL A 60 0.94 24.38 -12.10
N LYS A 61 0.00 23.80 -12.87
CA LYS A 61 -1.41 23.62 -12.46
C LYS A 61 -1.85 22.16 -12.40
N LEU A 62 -1.10 21.25 -13.03
CA LEU A 62 -1.38 19.82 -13.01
C LEU A 62 -0.07 19.04 -12.96
N ILE A 63 -0.03 18.03 -12.10
CA ILE A 63 1.02 17.00 -12.11
C ILE A 63 0.35 15.66 -12.46
N ILE A 64 0.91 14.96 -13.45
CA ILE A 64 0.53 13.60 -13.81
C ILE A 64 1.67 12.69 -13.38
N LEU A 65 1.39 11.72 -12.52
CA LEU A 65 2.33 10.66 -12.19
C LEU A 65 1.91 9.39 -12.93
N LYS A 66 2.82 8.77 -13.67
CA LYS A 66 2.59 7.50 -14.38
C LYS A 66 3.79 6.56 -14.27
N GLY A 67 3.57 5.26 -14.48
CA GLY A 67 4.66 4.28 -14.64
C GLY A 67 4.89 3.96 -16.10
N LYS A 68 6.15 3.76 -16.49
CA LYS A 68 6.49 3.24 -17.82
C LYS A 68 6.35 1.72 -17.85
N GLY A 69 5.88 1.18 -18.97
CA GLY A 69 5.77 -0.25 -19.18
C GLY A 69 4.56 -0.87 -18.47
N ARG A 70 4.71 -2.09 -17.95
CA ARG A 70 3.59 -2.95 -17.50
C ARG A 70 3.06 -2.67 -16.09
N ALA A 71 3.70 -1.80 -15.31
CA ALA A 71 3.31 -1.53 -13.92
C ALA A 71 3.34 -0.02 -13.66
N PHE A 72 2.40 0.47 -12.84
CA PHE A 72 2.50 1.83 -12.30
C PHE A 72 3.67 1.91 -11.31
N CYS A 73 3.57 1.14 -10.21
CA CYS A 73 4.57 1.01 -9.17
C CYS A 73 4.36 -0.34 -8.47
N ALA A 74 5.45 -0.98 -8.07
CA ALA A 74 5.49 -2.27 -7.39
C ALA A 74 5.51 -2.20 -5.86
N GLY A 75 5.71 -1.01 -5.30
CA GLY A 75 6.04 -0.77 -3.89
C GLY A 75 7.44 -0.18 -3.71
N GLY A 76 7.94 -0.18 -2.47
CA GLY A 76 9.32 0.20 -2.18
C GLY A 76 10.34 -0.81 -2.70
N ASP A 77 11.58 -0.38 -2.92
CA ASP A 77 12.68 -1.24 -3.35
C ASP A 77 13.21 -2.13 -2.20
N VAL A 78 12.34 -3.01 -1.72
CA VAL A 78 12.70 -4.15 -0.86
C VAL A 78 12.92 -5.30 -1.83
N ALA A 79 14.19 -5.57 -2.17
CA ALA A 79 14.67 -6.56 -3.14
C ALA A 79 13.57 -7.46 -3.77
N ALA A 80 12.87 -6.98 -4.79
CA ALA A 80 11.86 -7.72 -5.58
C ALA A 80 10.51 -8.09 -4.91
N VAL A 81 9.81 -7.13 -4.30
CA VAL A 81 8.34 -7.18 -4.24
C VAL A 81 7.78 -6.99 -5.64
N VAL A 82 7.77 -8.04 -6.48
CA VAL A 82 6.71 -8.30 -7.47
C VAL A 82 6.79 -9.73 -7.96
N ARG A 83 5.75 -10.52 -7.70
CA ARG A 83 5.33 -11.57 -8.62
C ARG A 83 3.81 -11.55 -8.80
N ASP A 84 3.40 -11.91 -10.02
CA ASP A 84 2.04 -12.10 -10.53
C ASP A 84 1.33 -10.88 -11.15
N ILE A 85 2.00 -10.02 -11.92
CA ILE A 85 1.25 -9.35 -13.00
C ILE A 85 1.05 -10.41 -14.10
N ARG A 86 -0.07 -11.15 -14.04
CA ARG A 86 -0.50 -12.01 -15.15
C ARG A 86 -0.79 -11.13 -16.35
N GLU A 87 -0.32 -11.55 -17.52
CA GLU A 87 -0.70 -10.96 -18.80
C GLU A 87 -2.23 -10.96 -18.90
N GLY A 88 -2.84 -9.79 -19.09
CA GLY A 88 -4.28 -9.64 -19.32
C GLY A 88 -5.14 -9.07 -18.17
N ILE A 89 -4.58 -8.72 -17.01
CA ILE A 89 -5.32 -7.91 -16.02
C ILE A 89 -4.86 -6.45 -16.13
N GLU A 90 -5.74 -5.61 -16.68
CA GLU A 90 -5.56 -4.15 -16.67
C GLU A 90 -5.68 -3.65 -15.22
N HIS A 91 -4.59 -3.10 -14.68
CA HIS A 91 -4.49 -2.44 -13.37
C HIS A 91 -4.88 -3.31 -12.15
N VAL A 92 -3.87 -3.76 -11.39
CA VAL A 92 -4.06 -4.52 -10.15
C VAL A 92 -3.51 -3.72 -8.97
N PHE A 93 -4.28 -3.67 -7.89
CA PHE A 93 -3.87 -3.13 -6.59
C PHE A 93 -3.87 -4.25 -5.54
N ALA A 94 -2.89 -4.27 -4.65
CA ALA A 94 -2.84 -5.13 -3.48
C ALA A 94 -1.91 -4.55 -2.41
N MET A 95 -2.12 -4.95 -1.16
CA MET A 95 -1.27 -4.64 0.00
C MET A 95 -0.85 -5.96 0.67
N PRO A 96 0.15 -6.68 0.13
CA PRO A 96 0.53 -8.03 0.58
C PRO A 96 1.53 -8.04 1.76
N GLU A 97 1.72 -6.92 2.45
CA GLU A 97 2.78 -6.71 3.45
C GLU A 97 2.73 -7.71 4.61
N THR A 98 1.54 -8.16 5.01
CA THR A 98 1.38 -9.15 6.09
C THR A 98 2.04 -10.49 5.76
N GLY A 99 2.12 -10.85 4.47
CA GLY A 99 2.84 -12.02 3.98
C GLY A 99 4.37 -11.85 3.96
N LEU A 100 4.87 -10.62 4.10
CA LEU A 100 6.30 -10.28 4.17
C LEU A 100 6.79 -10.03 5.60
N GLY A 101 5.89 -10.07 6.60
CA GLY A 101 6.25 -9.68 7.98
C GLY A 101 6.23 -8.17 8.23
N LEU A 102 5.54 -7.41 7.38
CA LEU A 102 5.28 -5.98 7.52
C LEU A 102 3.75 -5.75 7.62
N PHE A 103 3.30 -4.51 7.74
CA PHE A 103 1.89 -4.13 7.71
C PHE A 103 1.65 -3.12 6.56
N PRO A 104 0.42 -2.97 6.07
CA PRO A 104 0.09 -1.92 5.09
C PRO A 104 0.44 -0.53 5.66
N ASP A 105 1.48 0.09 5.12
CA ASP A 105 2.08 1.36 5.56
C ASP A 105 1.83 2.49 4.54
N ILE A 106 2.61 3.59 4.60
CA ILE A 106 2.55 4.74 3.67
C ILE A 106 1.14 5.38 3.62
N GLY A 107 0.46 5.42 4.77
CA GLY A 107 -0.89 5.94 4.93
C GLY A 107 -1.99 4.93 4.58
N ALA A 108 -1.68 3.65 4.38
CA ALA A 108 -2.67 2.65 4.04
C ALA A 108 -3.75 2.48 5.11
N SER A 109 -3.40 2.63 6.39
CA SER A 109 -4.43 2.61 7.44
C SER A 109 -5.44 3.76 7.30
N TYR A 110 -5.08 4.89 6.67
CA TYR A 110 -6.01 5.98 6.40
C TYR A 110 -7.03 5.62 5.32
N PHE A 111 -6.58 5.18 4.13
CA PHE A 111 -7.52 4.91 3.04
C PHE A 111 -8.25 3.55 3.20
N LEU A 112 -7.58 2.51 3.71
CA LEU A 112 -8.23 1.21 3.93
C LEU A 112 -9.38 1.31 4.92
N SER A 113 -9.20 2.09 5.98
CA SER A 113 -10.21 2.30 7.02
C SER A 113 -11.47 3.03 6.55
N ARG A 114 -11.41 3.67 5.37
CA ARG A 114 -12.50 4.40 4.73
C ARG A 114 -13.18 3.62 3.61
N LEU A 115 -12.67 2.45 3.26
CA LEU A 115 -13.35 1.57 2.33
C LEU A 115 -14.68 1.07 2.94
N PRO A 116 -15.68 0.75 2.10
CA PRO A 116 -16.99 0.31 2.56
C PRO A 116 -16.92 -0.85 3.57
N GLY A 117 -17.71 -0.75 4.65
CA GLY A 117 -17.81 -1.78 5.68
C GLY A 117 -16.45 -2.16 6.27
N PHE A 118 -16.12 -3.45 6.19
CA PHE A 118 -14.85 -4.04 6.62
C PHE A 118 -13.97 -4.51 5.45
N PHE A 119 -14.20 -3.96 4.25
CA PHE A 119 -13.43 -4.31 3.06
C PHE A 119 -11.95 -3.96 3.17
N GLY A 120 -11.63 -2.87 3.86
CA GLY A 120 -10.25 -2.46 4.16
C GLY A 120 -9.49 -3.48 4.99
N GLU A 121 -10.11 -4.00 6.06
CA GLU A 121 -9.55 -5.07 6.88
C GLU A 121 -9.35 -6.35 6.07
N TYR A 122 -10.30 -6.71 5.18
CA TYR A 122 -10.15 -7.86 4.30
C TYR A 122 -8.91 -7.74 3.40
N VAL A 123 -8.81 -6.66 2.61
CA VAL A 123 -7.70 -6.52 1.65
C VAL A 123 -6.36 -6.33 2.35
N GLY A 124 -6.34 -5.57 3.46
CA GLY A 124 -5.12 -5.31 4.22
C GLY A 124 -4.57 -6.53 4.98
N LEU A 125 -5.45 -7.39 5.50
CA LEU A 125 -5.00 -8.60 6.21
C LEU A 125 -4.62 -9.73 5.25
N THR A 126 -5.40 -9.93 4.18
CA THR A 126 -5.23 -11.08 3.27
C THR A 126 -4.29 -10.82 2.10
N GLY A 127 -3.94 -9.57 1.83
CA GLY A 127 -3.23 -9.18 0.61
C GLY A 127 -4.03 -9.40 -0.67
N ALA A 128 -5.37 -9.48 -0.56
CA ALA A 128 -6.25 -9.71 -1.69
C ALA A 128 -6.06 -8.63 -2.76
N ARG A 129 -6.15 -9.07 -4.02
CA ARG A 129 -5.99 -8.21 -5.19
C ARG A 129 -7.31 -7.62 -5.59
N MET A 130 -7.26 -6.36 -5.99
CA MET A 130 -8.37 -5.64 -6.61
C MET A 130 -8.00 -5.28 -8.04
N ASP A 131 -8.89 -5.55 -8.98
CA ASP A 131 -8.78 -4.99 -10.32
C ASP A 131 -9.35 -3.57 -10.41
N GLY A 132 -9.18 -2.90 -11.56
CA GLY A 132 -9.68 -1.53 -11.74
C GLY A 132 -11.18 -1.35 -11.51
N ALA A 133 -12.00 -2.39 -11.75
CA ALA A 133 -13.44 -2.33 -11.52
C ALA A 133 -13.76 -2.37 -10.01
N GLU A 134 -13.06 -3.22 -9.26
CA GLU A 134 -13.17 -3.30 -7.81
C GLU A 134 -12.65 -2.03 -7.14
N MET A 135 -11.53 -1.49 -7.61
CA MET A 135 -10.98 -0.23 -7.11
C MET A 135 -11.98 0.93 -7.28
N LEU A 136 -12.66 1.01 -8.43
CA LEU A 136 -13.70 2.02 -8.64
C LEU A 136 -14.91 1.77 -7.72
N ALA A 137 -15.37 0.53 -7.64
CA ALA A 137 -16.57 0.18 -6.87
C ALA A 137 -16.40 0.40 -5.36
N CYS A 138 -15.20 0.17 -4.82
CA CYS A 138 -14.88 0.41 -3.40
C CYS A 138 -14.44 1.85 -3.09
N GLY A 139 -14.33 2.71 -4.11
CA GLY A 139 -13.96 4.12 -3.97
C GLY A 139 -12.46 4.40 -3.89
N LEU A 140 -11.60 3.40 -4.09
CA LEU A 140 -10.14 3.58 -4.13
C LEU A 140 -9.67 4.26 -5.42
N ALA A 141 -10.32 3.96 -6.55
CA ALA A 141 -10.17 4.71 -7.79
C ALA A 141 -11.35 5.67 -7.97
N THR A 142 -11.10 6.85 -8.51
CA THR A 142 -12.15 7.86 -8.73
C THR A 142 -12.84 7.73 -10.09
N HIS A 143 -12.11 7.21 -11.07
CA HIS A 143 -12.55 7.06 -12.46
C HIS A 143 -11.90 5.82 -13.06
N PHE A 144 -12.55 5.22 -14.05
CA PHE A 144 -12.01 4.15 -14.87
C PHE A 144 -12.02 4.60 -16.33
N VAL A 145 -10.86 4.64 -16.97
CA VAL A 145 -10.68 5.23 -18.30
C VAL A 145 -9.89 4.25 -19.18
N PRO A 146 -10.46 3.72 -20.27
CA PRO A 146 -9.71 2.96 -21.26
C PRO A 146 -8.67 3.87 -21.92
N ALA A 147 -7.41 3.42 -22.00
CA ALA A 147 -6.24 4.27 -22.21
C ALA A 147 -6.36 5.37 -23.30
N LYS A 148 -5.77 6.54 -22.99
CA LYS A 148 -5.52 7.78 -23.80
C LYS A 148 -6.48 8.94 -23.53
N VAL A 149 -6.27 9.62 -22.41
CA VAL A 149 -6.86 10.93 -22.17
C VAL A 149 -5.76 11.88 -21.71
N ALA A 150 -5.47 12.89 -22.51
CA ALA A 150 -4.59 13.99 -22.11
C ALA A 150 -5.18 15.30 -22.63
N SER A 151 -5.53 16.19 -21.70
CA SER A 151 -5.87 17.57 -22.00
C SER A 151 -5.08 18.56 -21.15
N THR A 152 -5.00 19.79 -21.62
CA THR A 152 -4.18 20.89 -21.10
C THR A 152 -5.02 22.07 -20.62
N ASP A 153 -6.18 21.86 -19.98
CA ASP A 153 -6.92 22.90 -19.20
C ASP A 153 -7.45 22.23 -17.91
N PRO A 154 -7.24 22.73 -16.67
CA PRO A 154 -7.70 22.05 -15.43
C PRO A 154 -9.22 21.87 -15.31
N ALA A 155 -10.00 22.86 -15.74
CA ALA A 155 -11.46 22.75 -15.76
C ALA A 155 -11.89 21.73 -16.83
N PHE A 156 -11.18 21.73 -17.95
CA PHE A 156 -11.33 20.73 -18.98
C PHE A 156 -10.84 19.35 -18.51
N ILE A 157 -9.79 19.22 -17.71
CA ILE A 157 -9.23 17.93 -17.26
C ILE A 157 -10.27 17.14 -16.47
N SER A 158 -10.98 17.77 -15.53
CA SER A 158 -12.05 17.09 -14.81
C SER A 158 -13.20 16.71 -15.76
N ALA A 159 -13.58 17.59 -16.67
CA ALA A 159 -14.65 17.33 -17.64
C ALA A 159 -14.26 16.22 -18.64
N THR A 160 -13.01 16.20 -19.10
CA THR A 160 -12.45 15.23 -20.03
C THR A 160 -12.27 13.87 -19.37
N ILE A 161 -11.77 13.82 -18.14
CA ILE A 161 -11.73 12.57 -17.38
C ILE A 161 -13.16 12.03 -17.26
N GLN A 162 -14.13 12.87 -16.90
CA GLN A 162 -15.53 12.47 -16.78
C GLN A 162 -16.12 11.99 -18.12
N GLU A 163 -15.82 12.67 -19.24
CA GLU A 163 -16.27 12.33 -20.58
C GLU A 163 -15.77 10.95 -21.04
N HIS A 164 -14.52 10.62 -20.71
CA HIS A 164 -13.90 9.34 -21.06
C HIS A 164 -14.02 8.27 -19.96
N SER A 165 -14.72 8.57 -18.87
CA SER A 165 -14.91 7.62 -17.78
C SER A 165 -15.98 6.61 -18.16
N GLU A 166 -15.67 5.34 -17.94
CA GLU A 166 -16.59 4.24 -18.10
C GLU A 166 -16.92 3.61 -16.75
N LEU A 167 -18.07 2.93 -16.69
CA LEU A 167 -18.43 2.10 -15.55
C LEU A 167 -18.06 0.64 -15.87
N PRO A 168 -16.90 0.14 -15.41
CA PRO A 168 -16.49 -1.24 -15.66
C PRO A 168 -17.43 -2.21 -14.93
N LYS A 169 -17.71 -3.35 -15.57
CA LYS A 169 -18.52 -4.41 -14.97
C LYS A 169 -17.68 -5.22 -13.98
N LEU A 170 -18.14 -5.29 -12.72
CA LEU A 170 -17.56 -6.19 -11.73
C LEU A 170 -17.67 -7.66 -12.18
N LYS A 171 -16.57 -8.39 -12.07
CA LYS A 171 -16.50 -9.84 -12.30
C LYS A 171 -17.52 -10.57 -11.42
N GLU A 172 -17.99 -11.74 -11.87
CA GLU A 172 -18.97 -12.54 -11.11
C GLU A 172 -18.43 -12.96 -9.75
N HIS A 173 -17.17 -13.36 -9.69
CA HIS A 173 -16.44 -13.79 -8.49
C HIS A 173 -15.65 -12.66 -7.81
N SER A 174 -15.99 -11.40 -8.06
CA SER A 174 -15.36 -10.25 -7.40
C SER A 174 -15.53 -10.34 -5.89
N ALA A 175 -14.47 -10.00 -5.14
CA ALA A 175 -14.53 -9.95 -3.68
C ALA A 175 -15.51 -8.87 -3.21
N TYR A 176 -15.62 -7.77 -3.95
CA TYR A 176 -16.54 -6.67 -3.61
C TYR A 176 -18.01 -7.09 -3.67
N LYS A 177 -18.39 -8.08 -4.49
CA LYS A 177 -19.76 -8.64 -4.50
C LYS A 177 -20.09 -9.49 -3.26
N ARG A 178 -19.08 -9.79 -2.43
CA ARG A 178 -19.18 -10.60 -1.20
C ARG A 178 -19.04 -9.73 0.05
N LEU A 179 -19.34 -8.43 -0.06
CA LEU A 179 -19.20 -7.47 1.02
C LEU A 179 -20.01 -7.89 2.27
N ASP A 180 -21.15 -8.53 2.09
CA ASP A 180 -21.95 -9.06 3.20
C ASP A 180 -21.21 -10.14 4.01
N VAL A 181 -20.48 -11.04 3.35
CA VAL A 181 -19.66 -12.07 4.00
C VAL A 181 -18.45 -11.42 4.66
N ILE A 182 -17.81 -10.48 3.96
CA ILE A 182 -16.67 -9.73 4.47
C ILE A 182 -17.06 -8.98 5.74
N ASP A 183 -18.16 -8.23 5.72
CA ASP A 183 -18.63 -7.48 6.88
C ASP A 183 -18.96 -8.38 8.07
N ARG A 184 -19.58 -9.54 7.83
CA ARG A 184 -19.85 -10.53 8.90
C ARG A 184 -18.59 -11.13 9.52
N CYS A 185 -17.54 -11.35 8.73
CA CYS A 185 -16.32 -12.04 9.16
C CYS A 185 -15.25 -11.08 9.69
N PHE A 186 -15.00 -9.96 9.00
CA PHE A 186 -13.92 -9.00 9.30
C PHE A 186 -14.33 -7.92 10.31
N SER A 187 -15.61 -7.86 10.70
CA SER A 187 -16.09 -7.04 11.83
C SER A 187 -15.64 -7.54 13.21
N ARG A 188 -15.14 -8.78 13.30
CA ARG A 188 -14.77 -9.42 14.58
C ARG A 188 -13.60 -8.70 15.27
N ARG A 189 -13.56 -8.72 16.60
CA ARG A 189 -12.66 -7.85 17.36
C ARG A 189 -11.19 -8.22 17.16
N THR A 190 -10.87 -9.51 17.03
CA THR A 190 -9.50 -10.01 16.89
C THR A 190 -9.30 -10.81 15.62
N VAL A 191 -8.05 -11.01 15.20
CA VAL A 191 -7.70 -11.81 14.02
C VAL A 191 -8.15 -13.27 14.19
N GLU A 192 -8.02 -13.83 15.39
CA GLU A 192 -8.47 -15.19 15.73
C GLU A 192 -9.97 -15.34 15.52
N GLU A 193 -10.76 -14.35 15.94
CA GLU A 193 -12.20 -14.35 15.74
C GLU A 193 -12.57 -14.20 14.25
N ILE A 194 -11.79 -13.43 13.46
CA ILE A 194 -11.96 -13.30 12.01
C ILE A 194 -11.72 -14.65 11.33
N VAL A 195 -10.60 -15.31 11.64
CA VAL A 195 -10.28 -16.65 11.09
C VAL A 195 -11.38 -17.64 11.45
N SER A 196 -11.80 -17.67 12.72
CA SER A 196 -12.88 -18.55 13.17
C SER A 196 -14.22 -18.26 12.48
N ALA A 197 -14.51 -16.99 12.17
CA ALA A 197 -15.72 -16.62 11.43
C ALA A 197 -15.67 -17.09 9.98
N LEU A 198 -14.54 -16.95 9.31
CA LEU A 198 -14.33 -17.47 7.96
C LEU A 198 -14.44 -19.00 7.90
N GLU A 199 -13.84 -19.72 8.87
CA GLU A 199 -13.93 -21.18 8.95
C GLU A 199 -15.37 -21.67 9.15
N ARG A 200 -16.17 -20.94 9.95
CA ARG A 200 -17.61 -21.22 10.08
C ARG A 200 -18.37 -20.96 8.78
N GLU A 201 -18.08 -19.87 8.08
CA GLU A 201 -18.72 -19.57 6.79
C GLU A 201 -18.35 -20.61 5.71
N ALA A 202 -17.13 -21.17 5.77
CA ALA A 202 -16.69 -22.25 4.90
C ALA A 202 -17.34 -23.61 5.21
N THR A 203 -18.01 -23.77 6.36
CA THR A 203 -18.59 -25.05 6.76
C THR A 203 -19.78 -25.40 5.88
N GLY A 204 -19.72 -26.55 5.19
CA GLY A 204 -20.82 -27.07 4.37
C GLY A 204 -20.90 -26.51 2.94
N ARG A 205 -19.94 -25.69 2.50
CA ARG A 205 -19.84 -25.21 1.11
C ARG A 205 -18.38 -25.25 0.63
N LYS A 206 -18.15 -25.74 -0.59
CA LYS A 206 -16.85 -25.58 -1.24
C LYS A 206 -16.79 -24.16 -1.82
N ASP A 207 -16.16 -23.24 -1.10
CA ASP A 207 -15.99 -21.86 -1.54
C ASP A 207 -14.51 -21.48 -1.60
N ASP A 208 -13.94 -21.60 -2.80
CA ASP A 208 -12.50 -21.39 -3.04
C ASP A 208 -12.03 -19.98 -2.62
N TRP A 209 -12.92 -18.97 -2.62
CA TRP A 209 -12.58 -17.62 -2.18
C TRP A 209 -12.38 -17.54 -0.66
N ILE A 210 -13.25 -18.17 0.13
CA ILE A 210 -13.12 -18.21 1.59
C ILE A 210 -11.87 -19.01 1.98
N PHE A 211 -11.66 -20.16 1.33
CA PHE A 211 -10.46 -20.97 1.57
C PHE A 211 -9.18 -20.21 1.23
N ALA A 212 -9.15 -19.47 0.11
CA ALA A 212 -8.00 -18.63 -0.23
C ALA A 212 -7.75 -17.54 0.82
N ALA A 213 -8.79 -16.89 1.34
CA ALA A 213 -8.65 -15.89 2.41
C ALA A 213 -8.09 -16.51 3.70
N ILE A 214 -8.61 -17.67 4.12
CA ILE A 214 -8.11 -18.40 5.31
C ILE A 214 -6.65 -18.80 5.12
N GLU A 215 -6.29 -19.33 3.95
CA GLU A 215 -4.92 -19.71 3.62
C GLU A 215 -3.96 -18.53 3.64
N SER A 216 -4.37 -17.36 3.11
CA SER A 216 -3.58 -16.14 3.19
C SER A 216 -3.34 -15.71 4.64
N LEU A 217 -4.38 -15.72 5.49
CA LEU A 217 -4.25 -15.38 6.91
C LEU A 217 -3.34 -16.37 7.65
N LYS A 218 -3.44 -17.68 7.37
CA LYS A 218 -2.60 -18.69 8.03
C LYS A 218 -1.13 -18.65 7.61
N LYS A 219 -0.82 -18.15 6.41
CA LYS A 219 0.55 -18.03 5.89
C LYS A 219 1.22 -16.71 6.27
N ALA A 220 0.44 -15.67 6.59
CA ALA A 220 0.96 -14.37 6.97
C ALA A 220 1.60 -14.39 8.38
N SER A 221 2.43 -13.37 8.66
CA SER A 221 3.02 -13.17 9.99
C SER A 221 1.91 -12.91 11.03
N PRO A 222 1.83 -13.69 12.12
CA PRO A 222 0.85 -13.47 13.18
C PRO A 222 0.93 -12.07 13.79
N THR A 223 2.16 -11.57 14.00
CA THR A 223 2.42 -10.22 14.50
C THR A 223 1.87 -9.17 13.55
N SER A 224 2.20 -9.33 12.26
CA SER A 224 1.79 -8.40 11.19
C SER A 224 0.28 -8.31 11.04
N LEU A 225 -0.43 -9.44 11.16
CA LEU A 225 -1.90 -9.45 11.11
C LEU A 225 -2.51 -8.65 12.26
N LYS A 226 -2.02 -8.82 13.50
CA LYS A 226 -2.57 -8.11 14.67
C LYS A 226 -2.32 -6.61 14.59
N ILE A 227 -1.10 -6.18 14.26
CA ILE A 227 -0.78 -4.76 14.14
C ILE A 227 -1.52 -4.12 12.95
N THR A 228 -1.75 -4.86 11.85
CA THR A 228 -2.52 -4.39 10.69
C THR A 228 -3.99 -4.14 11.07
N LEU A 229 -4.63 -5.12 11.72
CA LEU A 229 -6.03 -4.99 12.13
C LEU A 229 -6.23 -3.77 13.04
N ARG A 230 -5.35 -3.59 14.02
CA ARG A 230 -5.39 -2.43 14.92
C ARG A 230 -5.16 -1.12 14.18
N SER A 231 -4.12 -1.06 13.33
CA SER A 231 -3.76 0.16 12.60
C SER A 231 -4.89 0.65 11.70
N ILE A 232 -5.52 -0.24 10.92
CA ILE A 232 -6.67 0.10 10.06
C ILE A 232 -7.82 0.63 10.92
N ARG A 233 -8.14 -0.03 12.03
CA ARG A 233 -9.28 0.39 12.89
C ARG A 233 -9.07 1.74 13.55
N GLU A 234 -7.88 2.00 14.07
CA GLU A 234 -7.54 3.32 14.62
C GLU A 234 -7.51 4.40 13.52
N GLY A 235 -7.17 4.03 12.28
CA GLY A 235 -7.21 4.92 11.11
C GLY A 235 -8.59 5.50 10.80
N ARG A 236 -9.68 4.82 11.22
CA ARG A 236 -11.08 5.29 11.03
C ARG A 236 -11.33 6.63 11.72
N LEU A 237 -10.63 6.92 12.82
CA LEU A 237 -10.83 8.11 13.65
C LEU A 237 -9.72 9.16 13.47
N GLN A 238 -8.81 8.96 12.51
CA GLN A 238 -7.62 9.77 12.34
C GLN A 238 -7.53 10.41 10.96
N GLY A 239 -6.90 11.58 10.89
CA GLY A 239 -6.48 12.18 9.63
C GLY A 239 -5.21 11.51 9.09
N VAL A 240 -4.94 11.67 7.79
CA VAL A 240 -3.79 11.03 7.12
C VAL A 240 -2.45 11.32 7.81
N GLY A 241 -2.26 12.54 8.33
CA GLY A 241 -1.02 12.89 9.04
C GLY A 241 -0.82 12.11 10.33
N GLN A 242 -1.91 11.89 11.10
CA GLN A 242 -1.85 11.07 12.32
C GLN A 242 -1.58 9.60 11.99
N CYS A 243 -2.18 9.08 10.91
CA CYS A 243 -1.89 7.73 10.43
C CYS A 243 -0.42 7.58 10.01
N LEU A 244 0.13 8.51 9.23
CA LEU A 244 1.54 8.50 8.82
C LEU A 244 2.50 8.55 10.01
N ILE A 245 2.23 9.39 11.02
CA ILE A 245 3.05 9.46 12.23
C ILE A 245 3.02 8.14 13.00
N ARG A 246 1.83 7.53 13.16
CA ARG A 246 1.71 6.22 13.81
C ARG A 246 2.45 5.14 13.03
N GLU A 247 2.20 5.03 11.73
CA GLU A 247 2.84 4.02 10.88
C GLU A 247 4.36 4.19 10.84
N TYR A 248 4.87 5.42 10.91
CA TYR A 248 6.31 5.67 11.07
C TYR A 248 6.86 5.09 12.39
N ARG A 249 6.15 5.23 13.52
CA ARG A 249 6.54 4.56 14.78
C ARG A 249 6.51 3.04 14.63
N MET A 250 5.45 2.51 14.03
CA MET A 250 5.29 1.07 13.82
C MET A 250 6.43 0.51 12.96
N VAL A 251 6.78 1.15 11.83
CA VAL A 251 7.87 0.68 10.97
C VAL A 251 9.22 0.78 11.66
N CYS A 252 9.47 1.82 12.47
CA CYS A 252 10.65 1.92 13.32
C CYS A 252 10.78 0.72 14.29
N HIS A 253 9.68 0.26 14.88
CA HIS A 253 9.68 -0.94 15.74
C HIS A 253 9.88 -2.22 14.94
N VAL A 254 9.27 -2.34 13.75
CA VAL A 254 9.52 -3.46 12.83
C VAL A 254 10.99 -3.56 12.45
N MET A 255 11.63 -2.45 12.06
CA MET A 255 13.03 -2.43 11.66
C MET A 255 13.99 -2.74 12.81
N ARG A 256 13.63 -2.37 14.04
CA ARG A 256 14.41 -2.71 15.25
C ARG A 256 14.30 -4.19 15.62
N GLY A 257 13.23 -4.87 15.20
CA GLY A 257 13.05 -6.31 15.38
C GLY A 257 13.06 -6.77 16.85
N GLN A 258 12.66 -5.90 17.78
CA GLN A 258 12.70 -6.18 19.23
C GLN A 258 11.63 -7.19 19.67
N VAL A 259 10.43 -7.09 19.10
CA VAL A 259 9.30 -7.98 19.39
C VAL A 259 9.28 -9.18 18.44
N SER A 260 9.52 -8.94 17.15
CA SER A 260 9.53 -9.96 16.11
C SER A 260 10.50 -9.58 15.01
N LYS A 261 11.17 -10.57 14.42
CA LYS A 261 12.06 -10.43 13.25
C LYS A 261 11.37 -10.86 11.95
N ASP A 262 10.04 -10.93 11.95
CA ASP A 262 9.25 -11.43 10.82
C ASP A 262 9.55 -10.67 9.52
N PHE A 263 9.78 -9.35 9.54
CA PHE A 263 10.12 -8.63 8.31
C PHE A 263 11.40 -9.14 7.64
N VAL A 264 12.44 -9.40 8.43
CA VAL A 264 13.72 -9.94 7.94
C VAL A 264 13.52 -11.38 7.41
N GLU A 265 12.78 -12.20 8.15
CA GLU A 265 12.47 -13.58 7.76
C GLU A 265 11.58 -13.65 6.50
N GLY A 266 10.60 -12.76 6.39
CA GLY A 266 9.73 -12.68 5.23
C GLY A 266 10.52 -12.21 4.00
N CYS A 267 11.41 -11.23 4.15
CA CYS A 267 12.36 -10.86 3.10
C CYS A 267 13.22 -12.06 2.69
N ARG A 268 13.79 -12.81 3.65
CA ARG A 268 14.56 -14.01 3.34
C ARG A 268 13.73 -15.01 2.52
N ALA A 269 12.56 -15.41 3.01
CA ALA A 269 11.73 -16.46 2.42
C ALA A 269 11.14 -16.09 1.05
N ILE A 270 10.72 -14.84 0.87
CA ILE A 270 9.99 -14.39 -0.33
C ILE A 270 10.93 -13.80 -1.39
N LEU A 271 11.96 -13.07 -0.95
CA LEU A 271 12.78 -12.21 -1.79
C LEU A 271 14.16 -12.79 -2.09
N LEU A 272 14.85 -13.27 -1.05
CA LEU A 272 16.23 -13.75 -1.15
C LEU A 272 16.28 -15.23 -1.56
N ASP A 273 15.87 -16.11 -0.66
CA ASP A 273 15.94 -17.57 -0.83
C ASP A 273 14.80 -18.07 -1.73
N LYS A 274 13.68 -17.35 -1.76
CA LYS A 274 12.49 -17.64 -2.58
C LYS A 274 11.89 -19.03 -2.32
N ASP A 275 12.09 -19.57 -1.12
CA ASP A 275 11.52 -20.84 -0.67
C ASP A 275 10.01 -20.77 -0.38
N LYS A 276 9.48 -19.54 -0.20
CA LYS A 276 8.09 -19.26 0.18
C LYS A 276 7.66 -19.96 1.48
N ASN A 277 8.60 -20.17 2.39
CA ASN A 277 8.40 -20.85 3.66
C ASN A 277 8.99 -20.04 4.82
N PRO A 278 8.41 -18.87 5.12
CA PRO A 278 8.84 -18.06 6.24
C PRO A 278 8.56 -18.76 7.58
N LYS A 279 9.52 -18.64 8.50
CA LYS A 279 9.46 -19.17 9.85
C LYS A 279 9.17 -18.06 10.85
N TRP A 280 7.90 -17.70 10.95
CA TRP A 280 7.45 -16.60 11.81
C TRP A 280 7.75 -16.83 13.29
N GLU A 281 8.13 -15.76 13.97
CA GLU A 281 8.33 -15.73 15.42
C GLU A 281 7.72 -14.43 15.99
N PRO A 282 6.61 -14.51 16.75
CA PRO A 282 5.89 -15.73 17.16
C PRO A 282 5.17 -16.47 16.01
N SER A 283 5.11 -17.81 16.11
CA SER A 283 4.66 -18.68 15.01
C SER A 283 3.13 -18.85 14.88
N ARG A 284 2.35 -18.38 15.86
CA ARG A 284 0.89 -18.47 15.87
C ARG A 284 0.27 -17.25 16.56
N LEU A 285 -0.98 -16.96 16.22
CA LEU A 285 -1.71 -15.78 16.71
C LEU A 285 -1.79 -15.73 18.24
N GLU A 286 -1.97 -16.88 18.89
CA GLU A 286 -2.14 -16.99 20.34
C GLU A 286 -0.87 -16.66 21.14
N LEU A 287 0.30 -16.66 20.47
CA LEU A 287 1.58 -16.28 21.10
C LEU A 287 1.87 -14.79 21.01
N VAL A 288 1.13 -14.04 20.18
CA VAL A 288 1.27 -12.60 20.07
C VAL A 288 0.36 -11.95 21.12
N SER A 289 0.94 -11.48 22.21
CA SER A 289 0.17 -10.86 23.30
C SER A 289 -0.27 -9.43 22.95
N ASP A 290 -1.22 -8.88 23.71
CA ASP A 290 -1.65 -7.50 23.53
C ASP A 290 -0.51 -6.51 23.84
N GLU A 291 0.36 -6.82 24.81
CA GLU A 291 1.55 -6.01 25.14
C GLU A 291 2.56 -5.97 23.99
N MET A 292 2.75 -7.11 23.30
CA MET A 292 3.57 -7.17 22.09
C MET A 292 3.01 -6.26 20.99
N VAL A 293 1.69 -6.27 20.79
CA VAL A 293 1.02 -5.39 19.83
C VAL A 293 1.14 -3.94 20.27
N ASP A 294 0.89 -3.62 21.55
CA ASP A 294 1.00 -2.26 22.10
C ASP A 294 2.37 -1.64 21.86
N HIS A 295 3.45 -2.42 22.01
CA HIS A 295 4.82 -1.96 21.80
C HIS A 295 5.01 -1.26 20.45
N TYR A 296 4.46 -1.81 19.37
CA TYR A 296 4.55 -1.23 18.01
C TYR A 296 3.91 0.16 17.89
N PHE A 297 3.01 0.53 18.79
CA PHE A 297 2.29 1.82 18.76
C PHE A 297 2.90 2.85 19.72
N THR A 298 3.86 2.44 20.56
CA THR A 298 4.57 3.31 21.49
C THR A 298 5.59 4.19 20.78
N LYS A 299 5.98 5.29 21.43
CA LYS A 299 7.16 6.05 21.01
C LYS A 299 8.40 5.18 21.17
N VAL A 300 9.32 5.33 20.23
CA VAL A 300 10.62 4.67 20.31
C VAL A 300 11.41 5.28 21.48
N ASN A 301 11.92 4.43 22.37
CA ASN A 301 12.75 4.84 23.49
C ASN A 301 14.22 4.91 23.09
N ASP A 302 14.60 5.99 22.43
CA ASP A 302 15.93 6.24 21.87
C ASP A 302 16.16 7.75 21.85
N GLU A 303 17.25 8.23 22.46
CA GLU A 303 17.51 9.67 22.67
C GLU A 303 17.74 10.41 21.34
N GLU A 304 18.23 9.73 20.31
CA GLU A 304 18.46 10.31 18.99
C GLU A 304 17.22 10.19 18.07
N TRP A 305 16.16 9.52 18.52
CA TRP A 305 14.98 9.31 17.71
C TRP A 305 14.05 10.53 17.73
N GLU A 306 13.71 11.00 16.54
CA GLU A 306 12.68 12.02 16.35
C GLU A 306 11.41 11.43 15.73
N GLU A 307 10.27 11.96 16.16
CA GLU A 307 8.98 11.66 15.57
C GLU A 307 8.88 12.25 14.14
N LEU A 308 8.08 11.62 13.27
CA LEU A 308 7.86 12.12 11.92
C LEU A 308 7.27 13.54 11.96
N LYS A 309 8.04 14.50 11.45
CA LYS A 309 7.62 15.90 11.30
C LYS A 309 7.03 16.08 9.91
N LEU A 310 5.72 16.26 9.83
CA LEU A 310 5.04 16.59 8.58
C LEU A 310 5.15 18.10 8.30
N PRO A 311 5.34 18.51 7.04
CA PRO A 311 5.37 19.92 6.69
C PRO A 311 4.02 20.58 7.02
N PRO A 312 4.03 21.87 7.45
CA PRO A 312 2.79 22.59 7.72
C PRO A 312 1.98 22.71 6.42
N ARG A 313 0.72 22.29 6.46
CA ARG A 313 -0.20 22.54 5.33
C ARG A 313 -0.69 23.99 5.39
N PRO A 314 -0.76 24.69 4.25
CA PRO A 314 -1.43 25.99 4.18
C PRO A 314 -2.88 25.84 4.64
N SER A 315 -3.36 26.75 5.48
CA SER A 315 -4.72 26.74 6.02
C SER A 315 -5.82 27.04 4.99
N ASN A 316 -5.45 27.52 3.81
CA ASN A 316 -6.36 28.00 2.75
C ASN A 316 -6.24 27.16 1.46
N LEU A 317 -6.25 25.84 1.57
CA LEU A 317 -6.37 24.99 0.38
C LEU A 317 -7.82 25.08 -0.16
N PRO A 318 -8.03 25.33 -1.46
CA PRO A 318 -9.36 25.31 -2.05
C PRO A 318 -9.99 23.92 -1.91
N SER A 319 -11.32 23.83 -1.91
CA SER A 319 -12.03 22.54 -1.83
C SER A 319 -11.63 21.56 -2.94
N SER A 320 -11.20 22.08 -4.09
CA SER A 320 -10.65 21.30 -5.21
C SER A 320 -9.28 20.66 -4.93
N ALA A 321 -8.57 21.09 -3.88
CA ALA A 321 -7.28 20.54 -3.44
C ALA A 321 -7.43 19.49 -2.32
N ILE A 322 -8.66 19.15 -1.93
CA ILE A 322 -8.94 18.10 -0.95
C ILE A 322 -9.02 16.77 -1.70
N ALA A 323 -8.22 15.79 -1.27
CA ALA A 323 -8.28 14.43 -1.81
C ALA A 323 -9.68 13.84 -1.58
N LYS A 324 -10.19 13.06 -2.55
CA LYS A 324 -11.52 12.41 -2.46
C LYS A 324 -11.59 11.23 -1.46
N LEU A 325 -10.54 11.01 -0.65
CA LEU A 325 -10.43 9.97 0.37
C LEU A 325 -10.16 10.57 1.76
#